data_AF-A0A6J1S430-F1
#
_entry.id   AF-A0A6J1S430-F1
#
_cell.length_a   1.000
_cell.length_b   1.000
_cell.length_c   1.000
_cell.angle_alpha   90.00
_cell.angle_beta   90.00
_cell.angle_gamma   90.00
#
_symmetry.space_group_name_H-M   'P 1'
#
loop_
_entity.id
_entity.type
_entity.pdbx_description
1 polymer ?
#
loop_
_entity_poly.entity_id
_entity_poly.type
_entity_poly.pdbx_seq_one_letter_code
_entity_poly.pdbx_strand_id
1 'polypeptide(L)'
;MKVQLVLALAVLASSTFAAEEEAMKKEALEIRGKCLADLKGTDEDLKEIEEKHEVSTDFAKKMTLCVFRAYKIIDDKNKFSKDNVVEVAKKAFDGKPKQEDMLKTAQEIAEACDKEVGALEGPAEETAKSVYDCLKKNVIERKLADSWKV
;
A
#
# COMPACT_ATOMS: atom_id res chain seq x y z
N MET A 1 20.92 11.39 -43.89
CA MET A 1 19.62 11.62 -43.23
C MET A 1 19.20 10.34 -42.50
N LYS A 2 19.58 10.15 -41.24
CA LYS A 2 19.22 8.97 -40.42
C LYS A 2 19.00 9.32 -38.93
N VAL A 3 18.69 10.58 -38.61
CA VAL A 3 18.53 11.05 -37.21
C VAL A 3 17.06 11.11 -36.79
N GLN A 4 16.10 10.99 -37.71
CA GLN A 4 14.66 11.01 -37.38
C GLN A 4 14.09 9.67 -36.88
N LEU A 5 14.84 8.57 -36.91
CA LEU A 5 14.30 7.26 -36.48
C LEU A 5 14.49 6.98 -34.98
N VAL A 6 15.42 7.67 -34.30
CA VAL A 6 15.75 7.42 -32.88
C VAL A 6 14.80 8.14 -31.93
N LEU A 7 14.18 9.24 -32.36
CA LEU A 7 13.27 10.05 -31.54
C LEU A 7 11.86 9.42 -31.37
N ALA A 8 11.47 8.49 -32.24
CA ALA A 8 10.17 7.81 -32.17
C ALA A 8 10.12 6.65 -31.17
N LEU A 9 11.27 6.10 -30.77
CA LEU A 9 11.37 4.99 -29.81
C LEU A 9 11.41 5.47 -28.35
N ALA A 10 11.78 6.72 -28.10
CA ALA A 10 11.87 7.28 -26.74
C ALA A 10 10.50 7.71 -26.17
N VAL A 11 9.49 7.93 -27.01
CA VAL A 11 8.15 8.39 -26.59
C VAL A 11 7.24 7.22 -26.16
N LEU A 12 7.55 5.98 -26.56
CA LEU A 12 6.77 4.80 -26.19
C LEU A 12 7.10 4.27 -24.78
N ALA A 13 8.26 4.62 -24.23
CA ALA A 13 8.66 4.22 -22.88
C ALA A 13 8.01 5.09 -21.78
N SER A 14 7.53 6.30 -22.09
CA SER A 14 6.88 7.18 -21.11
C SER A 14 5.37 6.96 -21.00
N SER A 15 4.74 6.33 -21.99
CA SER A 15 3.29 6.08 -21.99
C SER A 15 2.87 4.84 -21.17
N THR A 16 3.78 3.90 -20.91
CA THR A 16 3.46 2.68 -20.14
C THR A 16 3.39 2.95 -18.64
N PHE A 17 4.31 3.77 -18.09
CA PHE A 17 4.31 4.10 -16.67
C PHE A 17 3.05 4.84 -16.21
N ALA A 18 2.54 5.76 -17.03
CA ALA A 18 1.32 6.50 -16.71
C ALA A 18 0.08 5.57 -16.72
N ALA A 19 0.00 4.63 -17.68
CA ALA A 19 -1.12 3.71 -17.79
C ALA A 19 -1.18 2.71 -16.62
N GLU A 20 -0.04 2.21 -16.17
CA GLU A 20 0.04 1.29 -15.02
C GLU A 20 -0.25 2.00 -13.69
N GLU A 21 0.21 3.25 -13.53
CA GLU A 21 -0.14 4.06 -12.35
C GLU A 21 -1.64 4.38 -12.30
N GLU A 22 -2.25 4.72 -13.45
CA GLU A 22 -3.70 4.94 -13.53
C GLU A 22 -4.49 3.65 -13.23
N ALA A 23 -4.02 2.49 -13.71
CA ALA A 23 -4.66 1.21 -13.44
C ALA A 23 -4.62 0.87 -11.93
N MET A 24 -3.47 1.01 -11.28
CA MET A 24 -3.32 0.80 -9.84
C MET A 24 -4.18 1.76 -9.01
N LYS A 25 -4.23 3.04 -9.42
CA LYS A 25 -5.08 4.04 -8.76
C LYS A 25 -6.56 3.69 -8.91
N LYS A 26 -6.97 3.24 -10.09
CA LYS A 26 -8.33 2.80 -10.35
C LYS A 26 -8.70 1.57 -9.51
N GLU A 27 -7.84 0.56 -9.45
CA GLU A 27 -8.02 -0.63 -8.61
C GLU A 27 -8.17 -0.24 -7.13
N ALA A 28 -7.31 0.65 -6.63
CA ALA A 28 -7.39 1.12 -5.25
C ALA A 28 -8.71 1.87 -4.95
N LEU A 29 -9.19 2.69 -5.90
CA LEU A 29 -10.48 3.38 -5.77
C LEU A 29 -11.66 2.42 -5.83
N GLU A 30 -11.60 1.40 -6.68
CA GLU A 30 -12.64 0.35 -6.77
C GLU A 30 -12.70 -0.48 -5.49
N ILE A 31 -11.55 -0.89 -4.94
CA ILE A 31 -11.47 -1.59 -3.65
C ILE A 31 -12.02 -0.69 -2.52
N ARG A 32 -11.62 0.58 -2.47
CA ARG A 32 -12.14 1.55 -1.49
C ARG A 32 -13.66 1.67 -1.61
N GLY A 33 -14.19 1.86 -2.82
CA GLY A 33 -15.63 1.99 -3.04
C GLY A 33 -16.41 0.72 -2.64
N LYS A 34 -15.88 -0.46 -2.96
CA LYS A 34 -16.47 -1.73 -2.57
C LYS A 34 -16.49 -1.89 -1.04
N CYS A 35 -15.38 -1.64 -0.37
CA CYS A 35 -15.31 -1.72 1.09
C CYS A 35 -16.25 -0.73 1.77
N LEU A 36 -16.36 0.50 1.25
CA LEU A 36 -17.30 1.50 1.74
C LEU A 36 -18.75 0.98 1.66
N ALA A 37 -19.13 0.43 0.50
CA ALA A 37 -20.46 -0.11 0.26
C ALA A 37 -20.77 -1.33 1.15
N ASP A 38 -19.82 -2.27 1.29
CA ASP A 38 -19.95 -3.47 2.11
C ASP A 38 -20.14 -3.12 3.60
N LEU A 39 -19.48 -2.06 4.06
CA LEU A 39 -19.59 -1.54 5.42
C LEU A 39 -20.77 -0.59 5.64
N LYS A 40 -21.50 -0.24 4.56
CA LYS A 40 -22.56 0.77 4.57
C LYS A 40 -22.08 2.14 5.10
N GLY A 41 -20.81 2.47 4.85
CA GLY A 41 -20.24 3.75 5.27
C GLY A 41 -20.58 4.89 4.32
N THR A 42 -20.29 6.11 4.74
CA THR A 42 -20.47 7.33 3.95
C THR A 42 -19.15 8.01 3.61
N ASP A 43 -19.20 9.01 2.73
CA ASP A 43 -18.02 9.82 2.41
C ASP A 43 -17.51 10.62 3.63
N GLU A 44 -18.38 10.95 4.59
CA GLU A 44 -18.00 11.56 5.86
C GLU A 44 -17.14 10.63 6.72
N ASP A 45 -17.48 9.33 6.77
CA ASP A 45 -16.69 8.34 7.51
C ASP A 45 -15.28 8.22 6.90
N LEU A 46 -15.17 8.35 5.57
CA LEU A 46 -13.88 8.35 4.88
C LEU A 46 -13.07 9.62 5.16
N LYS A 47 -13.72 10.79 5.20
CA LYS A 47 -13.06 12.05 5.56
C LYS A 47 -12.43 11.97 6.95
N GLU A 48 -13.12 11.37 7.91
CA GLU A 48 -12.58 11.23 9.26
C GLU A 48 -11.26 10.42 9.29
N ILE A 49 -11.19 9.33 8.51
CA ILE A 49 -9.98 8.52 8.36
C ILE A 49 -8.85 9.33 7.70
N GLU A 50 -9.19 10.08 6.64
CA GLU A 50 -8.25 10.89 5.87
C GLU A 50 -7.68 12.04 6.69
N GLU A 51 -8.49 12.71 7.51
CA GLU A 51 -8.07 13.86 8.32
C GLU A 51 -7.22 13.43 9.53
N LYS A 52 -7.60 12.35 10.21
CA LYS A 52 -6.89 11.92 11.43
C LYS A 52 -5.63 11.14 11.11
N HIS A 53 -5.53 10.55 9.91
CA HIS A 53 -4.47 9.62 9.53
C HIS A 53 -4.29 8.48 10.56
N GLU A 54 -5.36 8.09 11.26
CA GLU A 54 -5.33 7.11 12.34
C GLU A 54 -6.47 6.09 12.17
N VAL A 55 -6.17 4.83 12.49
CA VAL A 55 -7.14 3.74 12.47
C VAL A 55 -7.63 3.50 13.90
N SER A 56 -8.38 4.45 14.45
CA SER A 56 -8.83 4.43 15.86
C SER A 56 -10.31 4.12 16.02
N THR A 57 -11.16 4.50 15.06
CA THR A 57 -12.60 4.22 15.08
C THR A 57 -12.90 2.80 14.62
N ASP A 58 -14.03 2.25 15.06
CA ASP A 58 -14.49 0.91 14.64
C ASP A 58 -14.67 0.83 13.12
N PHE A 59 -15.24 1.88 12.51
CA PHE A 59 -15.35 2.00 11.06
C PHE A 59 -13.97 1.99 10.38
N ALA A 60 -13.01 2.78 10.86
CA ALA A 60 -11.67 2.82 10.30
C ALA A 60 -11.00 1.44 10.35
N LYS A 61 -11.09 0.71 11.47
CA LYS A 61 -10.51 -0.63 11.61
C LYS A 61 -11.12 -1.61 10.62
N LYS A 62 -12.46 -1.61 10.47
CA LYS A 62 -13.17 -2.45 9.51
C LYS A 62 -12.82 -2.11 8.07
N MET A 63 -12.71 -0.82 7.76
CA MET A 63 -12.30 -0.33 6.44
C MET A 63 -10.88 -0.80 6.11
N THR A 64 -9.93 -0.62 7.03
CA THR A 64 -8.55 -1.10 6.88
C THR A 64 -8.49 -2.61 6.70
N LEU A 65 -9.23 -3.38 7.50
CA LEU A 65 -9.31 -4.84 7.36
C LEU A 65 -9.83 -5.24 5.97
N CYS A 66 -10.90 -4.59 5.49
CA CYS A 66 -11.47 -4.87 4.17
C CYS A 66 -10.44 -4.65 3.06
N VAL A 67 -9.75 -3.51 3.07
CA VAL A 67 -8.70 -3.19 2.09
C VAL A 67 -7.53 -4.18 2.20
N PHE A 68 -7.08 -4.51 3.40
CA PHE A 68 -5.98 -5.46 3.59
C PHE A 68 -6.34 -6.87 3.14
N ARG A 69 -7.59 -7.31 3.31
CA ARG A 69 -8.07 -8.58 2.75
C ARG A 69 -8.15 -8.55 1.23
N ALA A 70 -8.59 -7.44 0.63
CA ALA A 70 -8.62 -7.29 -0.83
C ALA A 70 -7.21 -7.47 -1.45
N TYR A 71 -6.19 -6.94 -0.78
CA TYR A 71 -4.79 -7.13 -1.16
C TYR A 71 -4.10 -8.36 -0.58
N LYS A 72 -4.84 -9.19 0.19
CA LYS A 72 -4.32 -10.37 0.90
C LYS A 72 -3.17 -10.07 1.87
N ILE A 73 -2.99 -8.83 2.29
CA ILE A 73 -2.05 -8.43 3.35
C ILE A 73 -2.47 -9.07 4.67
N ILE A 74 -3.77 -9.25 4.87
CA ILE A 74 -4.33 -10.12 5.90
C ILE A 74 -5.07 -11.26 5.22
N ASP A 75 -4.77 -12.48 5.61
CA ASP A 75 -5.41 -13.68 5.08
C ASP A 75 -6.77 -13.96 5.74
N ASP A 76 -7.45 -15.01 5.26
CA ASP A 76 -8.75 -15.44 5.79
C ASP A 76 -8.67 -15.98 7.23
N LYS A 77 -7.46 -16.22 7.74
CA LYS A 77 -7.18 -16.63 9.13
C LYS A 77 -6.80 -15.43 10.02
N ASN A 78 -6.97 -14.21 9.51
CA ASN A 78 -6.60 -12.96 10.18
C ASN A 78 -5.11 -12.85 10.49
N LYS A 79 -4.26 -13.48 9.68
CA LYS A 79 -2.80 -13.41 9.83
C LYS A 79 -2.20 -12.47 8.79
N PHE A 80 -1.19 -11.72 9.24
CA PHE A 80 -0.41 -10.85 8.39
C PHE A 80 0.41 -11.66 7.38
N SER A 81 0.44 -11.22 6.12
CA SER A 81 1.25 -11.79 5.04
C SER A 81 2.28 -10.78 4.57
N LYS A 82 3.52 -10.96 5.04
CA LYS A 82 4.66 -10.14 4.57
C LYS A 82 4.90 -10.28 3.07
N ASP A 83 4.67 -11.47 2.51
CA ASP A 83 4.90 -11.75 1.10
C ASP A 83 3.94 -10.92 0.24
N ASN A 84 2.67 -10.83 0.65
CA ASN A 84 1.67 -10.02 -0.07
C ASN A 84 1.93 -8.51 0.08
N VAL A 85 2.54 -8.04 1.18
CA VAL A 85 3.02 -6.65 1.26
C VAL A 85 4.07 -6.37 0.19
N VAL A 86 5.02 -7.29 0.00
CA VAL A 86 6.06 -7.15 -1.03
C VAL A 86 5.46 -7.25 -2.44
N GLU A 87 4.47 -8.12 -2.67
CA GLU A 87 3.77 -8.19 -3.96
C GLU A 87 3.01 -6.91 -4.30
N VAL A 88 2.30 -6.33 -3.33
CA VAL A 88 1.63 -5.04 -3.50
C VAL A 88 2.66 -3.95 -3.82
N ALA A 89 3.79 -3.93 -3.13
CA ALA A 89 4.88 -3.00 -3.41
C ALA A 89 5.47 -3.18 -4.82
N LYS A 90 5.65 -4.42 -5.29
CA LYS A 90 6.08 -4.74 -6.67
C LYS A 90 5.16 -4.12 -7.69
N LYS A 91 3.84 -4.29 -7.54
CA LYS A 91 2.87 -3.67 -8.43
C LYS A 91 2.89 -2.14 -8.35
N ALA A 92 2.99 -1.59 -7.14
CA ALA A 92 2.95 -0.14 -6.90
C ALA A 92 4.19 0.60 -7.41
N PHE A 93 5.34 -0.07 -7.45
CA PHE A 93 6.63 0.50 -7.85
C PHE A 93 7.10 0.03 -9.22
N ASP A 94 6.30 -0.76 -9.94
CA ASP A 94 6.71 -1.27 -11.23
C ASP A 94 7.01 -0.13 -12.20
N GLY A 95 8.16 -0.21 -12.83
CA GLY A 95 8.61 0.81 -13.76
C GLY A 95 9.04 2.14 -13.16
N LYS A 96 8.97 2.31 -11.83
CA LYS A 96 9.32 3.58 -11.19
C LYS A 96 10.84 3.75 -11.04
N PRO A 97 11.37 5.00 -11.11
CA PRO A 97 12.75 5.25 -10.76
C PRO A 97 13.07 4.74 -9.35
N LYS A 98 14.21 4.05 -9.17
CA LYS A 98 14.62 3.43 -7.91
C LYS A 98 13.70 2.29 -7.43
N GLN A 99 13.01 1.60 -8.33
CA GLN A 99 12.19 0.43 -8.01
C GLN A 99 12.91 -0.57 -7.10
N GLU A 100 14.18 -0.91 -7.40
CA GLU A 100 14.96 -1.86 -6.59
C GLU A 100 15.12 -1.39 -5.12
N ASP A 101 15.47 -0.12 -4.90
CA ASP A 101 15.62 0.45 -3.54
C ASP A 101 14.27 0.48 -2.80
N MET A 102 13.19 0.82 -3.51
CA MET A 102 11.84 0.85 -2.93
C MET A 102 11.36 -0.55 -2.58
N LEU A 103 11.68 -1.56 -3.39
CA LEU A 103 11.35 -2.96 -3.12
C LEU A 103 12.16 -3.54 -1.98
N LYS A 104 13.46 -3.23 -1.91
CA LYS A 104 14.28 -3.58 -0.75
C LYS A 104 13.71 -2.97 0.53
N THR A 105 13.33 -1.68 0.46
CA THR A 105 12.69 -1.00 1.59
C THR A 105 11.38 -1.69 1.99
N ALA A 106 10.50 -1.99 1.03
CA ALA A 106 9.25 -2.69 1.29
C ALA A 106 9.47 -4.06 1.94
N GLN A 107 10.48 -4.82 1.48
CA GLN A 107 10.85 -6.10 2.06
C GLN A 107 11.32 -5.94 3.52
N GLU A 108 12.21 -4.98 3.81
CA GLU A 108 12.69 -4.76 5.17
C GLU A 108 11.55 -4.31 6.11
N ILE A 109 10.60 -3.51 5.62
CA ILE A 109 9.40 -3.13 6.37
C ILE A 109 8.51 -4.35 6.63
N ALA A 110 8.28 -5.17 5.62
CA ALA A 110 7.45 -6.36 5.73
C ALA A 110 8.06 -7.36 6.73
N GLU A 111 9.38 -7.55 6.72
CA GLU A 111 10.10 -8.37 7.69
C GLU A 111 10.06 -7.79 9.12
N ALA A 112 10.15 -6.47 9.27
CA ALA A 112 10.01 -5.82 10.58
C ALA A 112 8.60 -6.02 11.14
N CYS A 113 7.57 -5.84 10.31
CA CYS A 113 6.19 -6.04 10.74
C CYS A 113 5.86 -7.51 10.97
N ASP A 114 6.40 -8.46 10.21
CA ASP A 114 6.20 -9.89 10.48
C ASP A 114 6.67 -10.27 11.88
N LYS A 115 7.79 -9.70 12.34
CA LYS A 115 8.31 -9.91 13.70
C LYS A 115 7.42 -9.29 14.79
N GLU A 116 6.81 -8.14 14.52
CA GLU A 116 5.99 -7.41 15.49
C GLU A 116 4.54 -7.93 15.54
N VAL A 117 3.95 -8.22 14.37
CA VAL A 117 2.51 -8.50 14.23
C VAL A 117 2.18 -9.87 13.61
N GLY A 118 3.15 -10.60 13.05
CA GLY A 118 2.91 -11.87 12.34
C GLY A 118 2.37 -13.00 13.23
N ALA A 119 2.70 -12.97 14.53
CA ALA A 119 2.23 -13.95 15.50
C ALA A 119 0.98 -13.49 16.30
N LEU A 120 0.45 -12.29 16.04
CA LEU A 120 -0.68 -11.78 16.81
C LEU A 120 -1.90 -12.69 16.70
N GLU A 121 -2.57 -12.85 17.83
CA GLU A 121 -3.88 -13.49 17.93
C GLU A 121 -4.86 -12.48 18.49
N GLY A 122 -6.02 -12.37 17.85
CA GLY A 122 -7.04 -11.41 18.27
C GLY A 122 -8.10 -11.18 17.21
N PRO A 123 -9.02 -10.23 17.45
CA PRO A 123 -9.98 -9.81 16.45
C PRO A 123 -9.29 -9.36 15.16
N ALA A 124 -9.94 -9.61 14.02
CA ALA A 124 -9.39 -9.30 12.71
C ALA A 124 -9.14 -7.80 12.54
N GLU A 125 -10.04 -6.99 13.09
CA GLU A 125 -10.02 -5.53 13.07
C GLU A 125 -8.84 -4.97 13.86
N GLU A 126 -8.54 -5.55 15.03
CA GLU A 126 -7.38 -5.15 15.83
C GLU A 126 -6.07 -5.59 15.15
N THR A 127 -6.05 -6.76 14.53
CA THR A 127 -4.90 -7.20 13.74
C THR A 127 -4.65 -6.27 12.56
N ALA A 128 -5.70 -5.85 11.86
CA ALA A 128 -5.61 -4.86 10.77
C ALA A 128 -5.07 -3.52 11.24
N LYS A 129 -5.51 -3.04 12.41
CA LYS A 129 -4.95 -1.84 13.02
C LYS A 129 -3.46 -2.00 13.31
N SER A 130 -3.05 -3.08 13.97
CA SER A 130 -1.65 -3.31 14.32
C SER A 130 -0.75 -3.41 13.09
N VAL A 131 -1.20 -4.09 12.03
CA VAL A 131 -0.50 -4.14 10.74
C VAL A 131 -0.36 -2.74 10.16
N TYR A 132 -1.45 -1.94 10.13
CA TYR A 132 -1.41 -0.57 9.63
C TYR A 132 -0.43 0.30 10.40
N ASP A 133 -0.49 0.28 11.73
CA ASP A 133 0.38 1.07 12.59
C ASP A 133 1.86 0.70 12.38
N CYS A 134 2.16 -0.60 12.27
CA CYS A 134 3.51 -1.06 12.02
C CYS A 134 4.05 -0.58 10.66
N LEU A 135 3.26 -0.73 9.59
CA LEU A 135 3.63 -0.28 8.26
C LEU A 135 3.85 1.24 8.24
N LYS A 136 2.91 2.01 8.83
CA LYS A 136 3.00 3.47 8.91
C LYS A 136 4.25 3.92 9.68
N LYS A 137 4.50 3.34 10.85
CA LYS A 137 5.67 3.64 11.69
C LYS A 137 6.97 3.43 10.92
N ASN A 138 7.13 2.26 10.31
CA ASN A 138 8.35 1.93 9.57
C ASN A 138 8.57 2.82 8.34
N VAL A 139 7.50 3.20 7.62
CA VAL A 139 7.60 4.16 6.51
C VAL A 139 8.06 5.54 6.99
N ILE A 140 7.51 6.03 8.11
CA ILE A 140 7.89 7.34 8.68
C ILE A 140 9.33 7.33 9.17
N GLU A 141 9.73 6.33 9.96
CA GLU A 141 11.09 6.21 10.51
C GLU A 141 12.16 6.18 9.41
N ARG A 142 11.88 5.49 8.30
CA ARG A 142 12.81 5.40 7.17
C ARG A 142 12.88 6.69 6.35
N LYS A 143 11.75 7.37 6.14
CA LYS A 143 11.74 8.71 5.52
C LYS A 143 12.55 9.72 6.34
N LEU A 144 12.42 9.69 7.67
CA LEU A 144 13.21 10.51 8.58
C LEU A 144 14.70 10.13 8.53
N ALA A 145 15.03 8.84 8.48
CA ALA A 145 16.42 8.40 8.35
C ALA A 145 17.09 8.87 7.06
N ASP A 146 16.35 8.93 5.94
CA ASP A 146 16.87 9.45 4.69
C ASP A 146 17.01 10.98 4.67
N SER A 147 16.18 11.71 5.41
CA SER A 147 16.29 13.17 5.53
C SER A 147 17.49 13.64 6.37
N TRP A 148 18.09 12.76 7.19
CA TRP A 148 19.29 13.04 7.99
C TRP A 148 20.60 12.64 7.31
N LYS A 149 20.55 12.02 6.12
CA LYS A 149 21.74 11.66 5.32
C LYS A 149 22.17 12.78 4.35
N VAL A 150 21.63 13.99 4.51
CA VAL A 150 21.95 15.19 3.72
C VAL A 150 22.90 16.10 4.50
#